data_AF-A0A975IER5-F1
#
_entry.id   AF-A0A975IER5-F1
#
_cell.length_a   1.000
_cell.length_b   1.000
_cell.length_c   1.000
_cell.angle_alpha   90.00
_cell.angle_beta   90.00
_cell.angle_gamma   90.00
#
_symmetry.space_group_name_H-M   'P 1'
#
loop_
_entity.id
_entity.type
_entity.pdbx_description
1 polymer ?
#
loop_
_entity_poly.entity_id
_entity_poly.type
_entity_poly.pdbx_seq_one_letter_code
_entity_poly.pdbx_strand_id
1 'polypeptide(L)'
;MKKNIIFALFVLLFAAFYASAVEWQESSLSYTNTPVYRILDASDVYVVSYAKDGLSVGTVTIPKRWIKRDGKNPAKLSFRGLPAGMKSYMTVITKDKAFYKVMITAPTDHRQLPWGQVTDSSKFPDDGKDTLEM
;
A
#
# COMPACT_ATOMS: atom_id res chain seq x y z
N MET A 1 -55.93 0.44 -27.88
CA MET A 1 -55.81 0.11 -26.44
C MET A 1 -54.56 -0.72 -26.11
N LYS A 2 -54.29 -1.85 -26.78
CA LYS A 2 -53.13 -2.73 -26.47
C LYS A 2 -51.74 -2.06 -26.59
N LYS A 3 -51.56 -1.14 -27.55
CA LYS A 3 -50.29 -0.44 -27.80
C LYS A 3 -49.90 0.57 -26.69
N ASN A 4 -50.89 1.20 -26.04
CA ASN A 4 -50.66 2.15 -24.95
C ASN A 4 -50.34 1.41 -23.63
N ILE A 5 -50.87 0.20 -23.45
CA ILE A 5 -50.57 -0.66 -22.30
C ILE A 5 -49.13 -1.18 -22.39
N ILE A 6 -48.69 -1.61 -23.57
CA ILE A 6 -47.29 -2.06 -23.79
C ILE A 6 -46.31 -0.91 -23.55
N PHE A 7 -46.64 0.30 -24.03
CA PHE A 7 -45.80 1.47 -23.81
C PHE A 7 -45.71 1.84 -22.32
N ALA A 8 -46.82 1.82 -21.59
CA ALA A 8 -46.83 2.06 -20.14
C ALA A 8 -46.01 1.01 -19.37
N LEU A 9 -46.09 -0.27 -19.76
CA LEU A 9 -45.27 -1.35 -19.20
C LEU A 9 -43.78 -1.12 -19.47
N PHE A 10 -43.42 -0.67 -20.67
CA PHE A 10 -42.03 -0.39 -21.03
C PHE A 10 -41.45 0.78 -20.23
N VAL A 11 -42.24 1.84 -20.02
CA VAL A 11 -41.86 2.99 -19.18
C VAL A 11 -41.69 2.59 -17.72
N LEU A 12 -42.58 1.75 -17.19
CA LEU A 12 -42.47 1.20 -15.83
C LEU A 12 -41.24 0.31 -15.64
N LEU A 13 -40.94 -0.53 -16.64
CA LEU A 13 -39.74 -1.39 -16.61
C LEU A 13 -38.46 -0.56 -16.62
N PHE A 14 -38.41 0.50 -17.43
CA PHE A 14 -37.27 1.42 -17.49
C PHE A 14 -37.09 2.22 -16.18
N ALA A 15 -38.18 2.69 -15.57
CA ALA A 15 -38.12 3.41 -14.29
C ALA A 15 -37.60 2.53 -13.15
N ALA A 16 -38.01 1.25 -13.11
CA ALA A 16 -37.49 0.27 -12.15
C ALA A 16 -35.99 0.01 -12.35
N PHE A 17 -35.51 0.01 -13.60
CA PHE A 17 -34.09 -0.16 -13.93
C PHE A 17 -33.22 0.99 -13.41
N TYR A 18 -33.69 2.24 -13.54
CA TYR A 18 -33.00 3.42 -13.00
C TYR A 18 -33.01 3.47 -11.47
N ALA A 19 -34.10 3.05 -10.82
CA ALA A 19 -34.19 3.00 -9.36
C ALA A 19 -33.26 1.94 -8.74
N SER A 20 -32.86 0.93 -9.52
CA SER A 20 -31.89 -0.09 -9.13
C SER A 20 -30.43 0.26 -9.46
N ALA A 21 -30.14 1.50 -9.87
CA ALA A 21 -28.76 1.93 -10.05
C ALA A 21 -28.05 1.86 -8.69
N VAL A 22 -27.21 0.83 -8.52
CA VAL A 22 -26.39 0.65 -7.33
C VAL A 22 -25.43 1.83 -7.25
N GLU A 23 -25.45 2.53 -6.12
CA GLU A 23 -24.48 3.58 -5.82
C GLU A 23 -23.09 2.93 -5.75
N TRP A 24 -22.24 3.27 -6.71
CA TRP A 24 -20.86 2.76 -6.74
C TRP A 24 -20.08 3.40 -5.60
N GLN A 25 -19.96 2.69 -4.48
CA GLN A 25 -19.10 3.10 -3.38
C GLN A 25 -17.64 2.89 -3.78
N GLU A 26 -16.93 3.98 -4.09
CA GLU A 26 -15.49 3.93 -4.31
C GLU A 26 -14.79 3.45 -3.03
N SER A 27 -13.86 2.50 -3.17
CA SER A 27 -13.05 2.02 -2.04
C SER A 27 -12.18 3.16 -1.53
N SER A 28 -12.25 3.46 -0.24
CA SER A 28 -11.35 4.43 0.39
C SER A 28 -9.89 3.99 0.43
N LEU A 29 -9.61 2.70 0.15
CA LEU A 29 -8.27 2.14 0.09
C LEU A 29 -7.71 2.19 -1.32
N SER A 30 -6.49 2.71 -1.45
CA SER A 30 -5.66 2.56 -2.65
C SER A 30 -4.30 1.99 -2.29
N TYR A 31 -3.60 1.42 -3.27
CA TYR A 31 -2.27 0.85 -3.08
C TYR A 31 -1.35 1.14 -4.27
N THR A 32 -0.06 1.25 -3.98
CA THR A 32 0.99 1.39 -4.99
C THR A 32 2.11 0.41 -4.69
N ASN A 33 2.51 -0.37 -5.69
CA ASN A 33 3.63 -1.29 -5.61
C ASN A 33 4.87 -0.63 -6.22
N THR A 34 5.93 -0.54 -5.44
CA THR A 34 7.16 0.14 -5.85
C THR A 34 8.36 -0.79 -5.72
N PRO A 35 9.15 -1.02 -6.79
CA PRO A 35 10.36 -1.83 -6.72
C PRO A 35 11.34 -1.35 -5.66
N VAL A 36 11.92 -2.29 -4.91
CA VAL A 36 12.91 -2.03 -3.87
C VAL A 36 14.27 -2.53 -4.32
N TYR A 37 15.25 -1.63 -4.27
CA TYR A 37 16.63 -1.92 -4.66
C TYR A 37 17.50 -2.30 -3.45
N ARG A 38 17.27 -1.68 -2.30
CA ARG A 38 18.04 -1.94 -1.07
C ARG A 38 17.18 -1.76 0.17
N ILE A 39 17.38 -2.62 1.17
CA ILE A 39 16.82 -2.48 2.51
C ILE A 39 17.98 -2.55 3.50
N LEU A 40 18.28 -1.43 4.14
CA LEU A 40 19.25 -1.37 5.21
C LEU A 40 18.54 -1.58 6.55
N ASP A 41 19.02 -2.55 7.32
CA ASP A 41 18.50 -2.87 8.64
C ASP A 41 19.30 -2.11 9.72
N ALA A 42 18.84 -0.93 10.11
CA ALA A 42 19.44 -0.12 11.18
C ALA A 42 18.76 -0.41 12.54
N SER A 43 19.29 0.09 13.66
CA SER A 43 18.75 -0.21 15.01
C SER A 43 17.24 0.03 15.13
N ASP A 44 16.77 1.22 14.76
CA ASP A 44 15.40 1.68 15.03
C ASP A 44 14.52 1.79 13.78
N VAL A 45 15.13 1.69 12.60
CA VAL A 45 14.47 1.94 11.31
C VAL A 45 14.97 0.97 10.24
N TYR A 46 14.16 0.78 9.21
CA TYR A 46 14.61 0.27 7.92
C TYR A 46 14.79 1.44 6.96
N VAL A 47 15.95 1.52 6.30
CA VAL A 47 16.15 2.50 5.22
C VAL A 47 15.97 1.80 3.90
N VAL A 48 14.96 2.21 3.15
CA VAL A 48 14.54 1.53 1.91
C VAL A 48 14.81 2.42 0.72
N SER A 49 15.65 1.95 -0.20
CA SER A 49 15.89 2.58 -1.49
C SER A 49 14.99 1.94 -2.55
N TYR A 50 14.24 2.76 -3.29
CA TYR A 50 13.19 2.30 -4.19
C TYR A 50 13.18 3.06 -5.53
N ALA A 51 12.49 2.49 -6.52
CA ALA A 51 12.28 3.15 -7.80
C ALA A 51 11.29 4.31 -7.65
N LYS A 52 11.76 5.56 -7.82
CA LYS A 52 10.94 6.77 -7.78
C LYS A 52 10.69 7.28 -9.20
N ASP A 53 9.42 7.42 -9.55
CA ASP A 53 8.95 7.93 -10.85
C ASP A 53 9.55 7.21 -12.07
N GLY A 54 9.96 5.95 -11.89
CA GLY A 54 10.55 5.10 -12.94
C GLY A 54 11.97 5.47 -13.40
N LEU A 55 12.49 6.66 -13.04
CA LEU A 55 13.76 7.19 -13.53
C LEU A 55 14.80 7.45 -12.44
N SER A 56 14.36 7.57 -11.18
CA SER A 56 15.22 7.95 -10.07
C SER A 56 15.16 6.94 -8.92
N VAL A 57 16.08 7.08 -7.97
CA VAL A 57 16.09 6.29 -6.74
C VAL A 57 15.64 7.19 -5.59
N GLY A 58 14.49 6.87 -5.01
CA GLY A 58 14.05 7.45 -3.75
C GLY A 58 14.63 6.69 -2.57
N THR A 59 14.71 7.34 -1.41
CA THR A 59 15.07 6.69 -0.14
C THR A 59 14.08 7.13 0.92
N VAL A 60 13.58 6.18 1.70
CA VAL A 60 12.68 6.44 2.81
C VAL A 60 13.09 5.66 4.04
N THR A 61 12.89 6.28 5.21
CA THR A 61 13.13 5.67 6.51
C THR A 61 11.81 5.17 7.06
N ILE A 62 11.74 3.87 7.41
CA ILE A 62 10.53 3.22 7.91
C ILE A 62 10.78 2.75 9.35
N PRO A 63 10.10 3.33 10.35
CA PRO A 63 10.34 2.96 11.73
C PRO A 63 9.97 1.52 12.08
N LYS A 64 10.85 0.83 12.82
CA LYS A 64 10.56 -0.53 13.31
C LYS A 64 9.44 -0.56 14.34
N ARG A 65 9.22 0.54 15.06
CA ARG A 65 8.10 0.66 16.01
C ARG A 65 6.74 0.44 15.32
N TRP A 66 6.63 0.69 14.01
CA TRP A 66 5.43 0.47 13.22
C TRP A 66 5.06 -1.02 13.02
N ILE A 67 5.94 -1.96 13.37
CA ILE A 67 5.62 -3.40 13.38
C ILE A 67 4.64 -3.73 14.51
N LYS A 68 4.75 -3.00 15.64
CA LYS A 68 3.93 -3.26 16.82
C LYS A 68 2.48 -2.88 16.50
N ARG A 69 1.56 -3.74 16.91
CA ARG A 69 0.14 -3.38 17.04
C ARG A 69 -0.04 -2.70 18.39
N ASP A 70 -0.67 -1.54 18.40
CA ASP A 70 -1.27 -1.02 19.63
C ASP A 70 -2.79 -1.34 19.57
N GLY A 71 -3.44 -1.51 20.72
CA GLY A 71 -4.84 -1.97 20.76
C GLY A 71 -5.84 -1.09 19.99
N LYS A 72 -5.46 0.13 19.60
CA LYS A 72 -6.30 1.08 18.84
C LYS A 72 -5.86 1.20 17.37
N ASN A 73 -4.60 0.92 17.04
CA ASN A 73 -4.02 1.11 15.72
C ASN A 73 -3.39 -0.18 15.18
N PRO A 74 -3.78 -0.62 13.96
CA PRO A 74 -3.10 -1.72 13.30
C PRO A 74 -1.63 -1.37 13.00
N ALA A 75 -0.78 -2.39 12.93
CA ALA A 75 0.62 -2.22 12.55
C ALA A 75 0.74 -1.52 11.19
N LYS A 76 1.50 -0.42 11.15
CA LYS A 76 1.74 0.39 9.96
C LYS A 76 2.85 -0.21 9.08
N LEU A 77 3.68 -1.11 9.61
CA LEU A 77 4.68 -1.87 8.86
C LEU A 77 4.41 -3.36 8.97
N SER A 78 4.51 -4.08 7.86
CA SER A 78 4.50 -5.54 7.82
C SER A 78 5.46 -6.09 6.76
N PHE A 79 5.97 -7.30 6.99
CA PHE A 79 6.81 -8.00 6.03
C PHE A 79 6.06 -9.17 5.40
N ARG A 80 6.38 -9.46 4.14
CA ARG A 80 5.96 -10.67 3.42
C ARG A 80 7.18 -11.32 2.79
N GLY A 81 7.20 -12.66 2.80
CA GLY A 81 8.22 -13.41 2.07
C GLY A 81 8.04 -13.18 0.56
N LEU A 82 9.15 -12.94 -0.13
CA LEU A 82 9.18 -12.76 -1.57
C LEU A 82 8.83 -14.07 -2.30
N PRO A 83 7.76 -14.11 -3.10
CA PRO A 83 7.47 -15.28 -3.92
C PRO A 83 8.52 -15.47 -5.02
N ALA A 84 8.70 -16.72 -5.45
CA ALA A 84 9.71 -17.08 -6.44
C ALA A 84 9.56 -16.30 -7.76
N GLY A 85 10.69 -15.88 -8.34
CA GLY A 85 10.74 -15.19 -9.63
C GLY A 85 10.37 -13.71 -9.60
N MET A 86 10.02 -13.14 -8.45
CA MET A 86 9.75 -11.70 -8.32
C MET A 86 10.95 -10.92 -7.80
N LYS A 87 11.04 -9.64 -8.19
CA LYS A 87 11.94 -8.67 -7.55
C LYS A 87 11.29 -8.17 -6.27
N SER A 88 12.09 -7.77 -5.29
CA SER A 88 11.56 -7.17 -4.06
C SER A 88 10.83 -5.86 -4.35
N TYR A 89 9.77 -5.60 -3.58
CA TYR A 89 8.95 -4.40 -3.70
C TYR A 89 8.36 -4.03 -2.35
N MET A 90 7.92 -2.78 -2.23
CA MET A 90 7.05 -2.36 -1.16
C MET A 90 5.67 -2.00 -1.69
N THR A 91 4.63 -2.30 -0.92
CA THR A 91 3.26 -1.86 -1.17
C THR A 91 2.92 -0.78 -0.17
N VAL A 92 2.73 0.45 -0.64
CA VAL A 92 2.20 1.53 0.18
C VAL A 92 0.70 1.59 0.01
N ILE A 93 -0.01 1.56 1.13
CA ILE A 93 -1.46 1.57 1.20
C ILE A 93 -1.87 2.90 1.79
N THR A 94 -2.77 3.59 1.10
CA THR A 94 -3.42 4.79 1.62
C THR A 94 -4.89 4.50 1.89
N LYS A 95 -5.43 5.16 2.91
CA LYS A 95 -6.84 5.15 3.26
C LYS A 95 -7.30 6.60 3.32
N ASP A 96 -8.36 6.95 2.62
CA ASP A 96 -8.88 8.32 2.57
C ASP A 96 -7.79 9.33 2.13
N LYS A 97 -6.96 8.91 1.16
CA LYS A 97 -5.78 9.65 0.63
C LYS A 97 -4.65 9.90 1.64
N ALA A 98 -4.73 9.37 2.85
CA ALA A 98 -3.69 9.44 3.86
C ALA A 98 -2.91 8.13 3.97
N PHE A 99 -1.64 8.20 4.37
CA PHE A 99 -0.83 7.01 4.63
C PHE A 99 -1.53 6.12 5.67
N TYR A 100 -1.71 4.84 5.33
CA TYR A 100 -2.33 3.86 6.22
C TYR A 100 -1.31 2.82 6.69
N LYS A 101 -0.62 2.16 5.74
CA LYS A 101 0.43 1.19 6.06
C LYS A 101 1.35 0.93 4.87
N VAL A 102 2.52 0.39 5.16
CA VAL A 102 3.47 -0.14 4.19
C VAL A 102 3.70 -1.63 4.41
N MET A 103 3.81 -2.38 3.32
CA MET A 103 4.22 -3.78 3.34
C MET A 103 5.51 -3.94 2.55
N ILE A 104 6.54 -4.53 3.14
CA ILE A 104 7.79 -4.84 2.44
C ILE A 104 7.77 -6.32 2.05
N THR A 105 7.90 -6.60 0.76
CA THR A 105 7.99 -7.97 0.23
C THR A 105 9.41 -8.23 -0.24
N ALA A 106 10.15 -9.03 0.52
CA ALA A 106 11.58 -9.31 0.32
C ALA A 106 11.92 -10.75 0.76
N PRO A 107 13.09 -11.31 0.39
CA PRO A 107 13.50 -12.63 0.86
C PRO A 107 13.54 -12.67 2.38
N THR A 108 13.15 -13.80 2.96
CA THR A 108 13.21 -14.00 4.41
C THR A 108 14.64 -14.15 4.93
N ASP A 109 15.57 -14.59 4.08
CA ASP A 109 16.99 -14.62 4.39
C ASP A 109 17.61 -13.22 4.15
N HIS A 110 17.96 -12.53 5.24
CA HIS A 110 18.56 -11.19 5.21
C HIS A 110 19.99 -11.15 4.63
N ARG A 111 20.56 -12.30 4.22
CA ARG A 111 21.82 -12.36 3.48
C ARG A 111 21.63 -12.20 1.97
N GLN A 112 20.38 -12.28 1.48
CA GLN A 112 20.04 -12.12 0.07
C GLN A 112 19.67 -10.69 -0.26
N LEU A 113 19.94 -10.26 -1.49
CA LEU A 113 19.44 -8.97 -1.99
C LEU A 113 17.92 -8.91 -1.88
N PRO A 114 17.33 -7.76 -1.48
CA PRO A 114 17.94 -6.43 -1.40
C PRO A 114 18.48 -6.07 -0.01
N TRP A 115 18.57 -7.01 0.92
CA TRP A 115 19.04 -6.73 2.28
C TRP A 115 20.50 -6.27 2.28
N GLY A 116 20.78 -5.28 3.12
CA GLY A 116 22.11 -4.75 3.34
C GLY A 116 22.36 -4.51 4.82
N GLN A 117 23.61 -4.67 5.23
CA GLN A 117 24.05 -4.40 6.58
C GLN A 117 24.38 -2.92 6.76
N VAL A 118 24.17 -2.41 7.97
CA VAL A 118 24.54 -1.06 8.39
C VAL A 118 25.71 -1.18 9.36
N THR A 119 26.84 -0.54 9.04
CA THR A 119 28.02 -0.50 9.93
C THR A 119 27.84 0.49 11.07
N ASP A 120 27.08 1.57 10.85
CA ASP A 120 26.82 2.62 11.84
C ASP A 120 25.34 3.02 11.80
N SER A 121 24.56 2.50 12.75
CA SER A 121 23.12 2.76 12.84
C SER A 121 22.78 4.17 13.32
N SER A 122 23.72 4.87 13.97
CA SER A 122 23.47 6.22 14.50
C SER A 122 23.15 7.26 13.41
N LYS A 123 23.52 6.96 12.16
CA LYS A 123 23.22 7.79 10.98
C LYS A 123 21.74 7.75 10.56
N PHE A 124 20.96 6.82 11.08
CA PHE A 124 19.56 6.63 10.72
C PHE A 124 18.67 6.63 11.96
N PRO A 125 18.56 7.77 12.66
CA PRO A 125 17.63 7.87 13.78
C PRO A 125 16.19 7.80 13.27
N ASP A 126 15.30 7.32 14.13
CA ASP A 126 13.87 7.46 13.95
C ASP A 126 13.47 8.94 14.03
N ASP A 127 12.80 9.46 13.00
CA ASP A 127 12.37 10.85 12.91
C ASP A 127 11.06 11.14 13.67
N GLY A 128 10.46 10.12 14.27
CA GLY A 128 9.23 10.23 15.05
C GLY A 128 7.97 10.47 14.21
N LYS A 129 8.08 10.55 12.88
CA LYS A 129 6.90 10.75 12.00
C LYS A 129 6.06 9.51 11.92
N ASP A 130 4.78 9.71 11.67
CA ASP A 130 3.76 8.66 11.60
C ASP A 130 3.16 8.48 10.20
N THR A 131 3.83 9.07 9.21
CA THR A 131 3.50 9.15 7.79
C THR A 131 4.71 8.70 6.96
N LEU A 132 4.45 8.16 5.77
CA LEU A 132 5.47 7.76 4.80
C LEU A 132 5.33 8.63 3.55
N GLU A 133 6.38 9.38 3.22
CA GLU A 133 6.45 10.25 2.04
C GLU A 133 7.41 9.63 1.01
N MET A 134 6.94 9.43 -0.23
CA MET A 134 7.70 8.79 -1.32
C MET A 134 8.03 9.74 -2.47
#